data_AF-A0A534CWB4-F1
#
_entry.id   AF-A0A534CWB4-F1
#
_cell.length_a   1.000
_cell.length_b   1.000
_cell.length_c   1.000
_cell.angle_alpha   90.00
_cell.angle_beta   90.00
_cell.angle_gamma   90.00
#
_symmetry.space_group_name_H-M   'P 1'
#
loop_
_entity.id
_entity.type
_entity.pdbx_description
1 polymer ?
#
loop_
_entity_poly.entity_id
_entity_poly.type
_entity_poly.pdbx_seq_one_letter_code
_entity_poly.pdbx_strand_id
1 'polypeptide(L)'
;MQAIDVLLTRRSARTLAEPGPDEGALGLIFASAAHAPDHGRLRPWRFVLVRGAARERLGKLFAEHARRVRPELSAEALERERVKALRAPLIVVVGAE
;
A
#
# COMPACT_ATOMS: atom_id res chain seq x y z
N MET A 1 -17.90 -1.87 -19.36
CA MET A 1 -18.32 -1.87 -17.94
C MET A 1 -18.67 -0.45 -17.56
N GLN A 2 -19.83 -0.21 -16.97
CA GLN A 2 -20.23 1.12 -16.53
C GLN A 2 -19.57 1.44 -15.18
N ALA A 3 -19.44 2.73 -14.84
CA ALA A 3 -18.84 3.13 -13.56
C ALA A 3 -19.56 2.52 -12.35
N ILE A 4 -20.89 2.40 -12.44
CA ILE A 4 -21.71 1.81 -11.37
C ILE A 4 -21.37 0.33 -11.13
N ASP A 5 -21.03 -0.43 -12.17
CA ASP A 5 -20.69 -1.84 -12.03
C ASP A 5 -19.40 -2.01 -11.22
N VAL A 6 -18.39 -1.16 -11.47
CA VAL A 6 -17.11 -1.19 -10.72
C VAL A 6 -17.35 -0.90 -9.24
N LEU A 7 -18.21 0.07 -8.91
CA LEU A 7 -18.52 0.42 -7.52
C LEU A 7 -19.21 -0.75 -6.78
N LEU A 8 -20.18 -1.40 -7.42
CA LEU A 8 -20.95 -2.50 -6.81
C LEU A 8 -20.15 -3.81 -6.71
N THR A 9 -19.21 -4.03 -7.63
CA THR A 9 -18.46 -5.29 -7.73
C THR A 9 -17.06 -5.26 -7.11
N ARG A 10 -16.49 -4.08 -6.80
CA ARG A 10 -15.15 -3.98 -6.19
C ARG A 10 -15.05 -4.79 -4.90
N ARG A 11 -13.99 -5.59 -4.78
CA ARG A 11 -13.62 -6.38 -3.59
C ARG A 11 -12.17 -6.14 -3.21
N SER A 12 -11.85 -6.39 -1.94
CA SER A 12 -10.47 -6.35 -1.48
C SER A 12 -9.82 -7.71 -1.75
N ALA A 13 -8.87 -7.76 -2.68
CA ALA A 13 -8.12 -8.97 -2.98
C ALA A 13 -7.13 -9.28 -1.83
N ARG A 14 -7.18 -10.51 -1.31
CA ARG A 14 -6.31 -10.94 -0.19
C ARG A 14 -4.94 -11.46 -0.64
N THR A 15 -4.86 -11.94 -1.87
CA THR A 15 -3.66 -12.55 -2.44
C THR A 15 -3.30 -11.80 -3.71
N LEU A 16 -2.06 -11.32 -3.78
CA LEU A 16 -1.51 -10.61 -4.92
C LEU A 16 -0.20 -11.31 -5.33
N ALA A 17 0.08 -11.29 -6.62
CA ALA A 17 1.27 -11.92 -7.20
C ALA A 17 1.96 -10.93 -8.15
N GLU A 18 3.21 -11.23 -8.51
CA GLU A 18 3.90 -10.52 -9.58
C GLU A 18 3.33 -10.90 -10.97
N PRO A 19 3.38 -10.01 -11.97
CA PRO A 19 3.86 -8.62 -11.90
C PRO A 19 2.85 -7.67 -11.23
N GLY A 20 3.35 -6.60 -10.62
CA GLY A 20 2.50 -5.48 -10.20
C GLY A 20 2.07 -4.60 -11.39
N PRO A 21 1.28 -3.55 -11.15
CA PRO A 21 0.91 -2.58 -12.19
C PRO A 21 2.15 -1.96 -12.85
N ASP A 22 2.12 -1.80 -14.16
CA ASP A 22 3.14 -1.09 -14.93
C ASP A 22 2.98 0.44 -14.79
N GLU A 23 3.91 1.19 -15.39
CA GLU A 23 3.91 2.66 -15.31
C GLU A 23 2.66 3.30 -15.95
N GLY A 24 2.10 2.68 -17.00
CA GLY A 24 0.87 3.17 -17.64
C GLY A 24 -0.34 3.01 -16.73
N ALA A 25 -0.48 1.84 -16.12
CA ALA A 25 -1.51 1.55 -15.12
C ALA A 25 -1.36 2.46 -13.89
N LEU A 26 -0.14 2.68 -13.41
CA LEU A 26 0.14 3.60 -12.30
C LEU A 26 -0.24 5.04 -12.64
N GLY A 27 0.05 5.50 -13.86
CA GLY A 27 -0.36 6.81 -14.34
C GLY A 27 -1.88 7.00 -14.26
N LEU A 28 -2.65 6.01 -14.72
CA LEU A 28 -4.12 6.04 -14.65
C LEU A 28 -4.64 6.01 -13.21
N ILE A 29 -4.02 5.20 -12.33
CA ILE A 29 -4.36 5.12 -10.91
C ILE A 29 -4.15 6.48 -10.24
N PHE A 30 -3.01 7.12 -10.44
CA PHE A 30 -2.70 8.42 -9.82
C PHE A 30 -3.50 9.57 -10.40
N ALA A 31 -3.72 9.58 -11.72
CA ALA A 31 -4.61 10.55 -12.35
C ALA A 31 -6.02 10.45 -11.76
N SER A 32 -6.53 9.23 -11.56
CA SER A 32 -7.83 8.98 -10.93
C SER A 32 -7.84 9.42 -9.46
N ALA A 33 -6.80 9.07 -8.68
CA ALA A 33 -6.67 9.46 -7.27
C ALA A 33 -6.62 10.98 -7.07
N ALA A 34 -5.99 11.72 -7.99
CA ALA A 34 -5.89 13.18 -7.95
C ALA A 34 -7.23 13.91 -8.14
N HIS A 35 -8.31 13.19 -8.52
CA HIS A 35 -9.67 13.73 -8.60
C HIS A 35 -10.50 13.46 -7.34
N ALA A 36 -9.88 12.93 -6.28
CA ALA A 36 -10.54 12.86 -4.99
C ALA A 36 -10.99 14.27 -4.53
N PRO A 37 -12.15 14.40 -3.87
CA PRO A 37 -12.62 15.67 -3.35
C PRO A 37 -11.58 16.31 -2.42
N ASP A 38 -11.32 17.58 -2.64
CA ASP A 38 -10.26 18.33 -1.97
C ASP A 38 -10.74 19.76 -1.69
N HIS A 39 -11.09 20.01 -0.43
CA HIS A 39 -11.59 21.32 -0.01
C HIS A 39 -10.44 22.32 -0.01
N GLY A 40 -10.59 23.40 -0.80
CA GLY A 40 -9.52 24.38 -0.99
C GLY A 40 -8.50 24.02 -2.06
N ARG A 41 -8.63 22.86 -2.73
CA ARG A 41 -7.74 22.41 -3.83
C ARG A 41 -6.27 22.37 -3.41
N LEU A 42 -6.00 21.95 -2.19
CA LEU A 42 -4.66 21.95 -1.58
C LEU A 42 -3.74 20.89 -2.20
N ARG A 43 -4.32 19.82 -2.73
CA ARG A 43 -3.65 18.60 -3.22
C ARG A 43 -2.72 18.02 -2.16
N PRO A 44 -3.20 17.76 -0.94
CA PRO A 44 -2.35 17.45 0.22
C PRO A 44 -1.84 16.00 0.22
N TRP A 45 -1.78 15.33 -0.93
CA TRP A 45 -1.38 13.92 -1.02
C TRP A 45 0.02 13.75 -1.59
N ARG A 46 0.83 12.96 -0.89
CA ARG A 46 2.11 12.46 -1.37
C ARG A 46 2.05 10.95 -1.56
N PHE A 47 2.29 10.48 -2.78
CA PHE A 47 2.34 9.06 -3.09
C PHE A 47 3.77 8.55 -3.06
N VAL A 48 4.03 7.49 -2.28
CA VAL A 48 5.32 6.80 -2.24
C VAL A 48 5.13 5.35 -2.69
N LEU A 49 5.84 4.98 -3.76
CA LEU A 49 5.86 3.62 -4.28
C LEU A 49 6.90 2.78 -3.52
N VAL A 50 6.45 1.70 -2.89
CA VAL A 50 7.33 0.71 -2.25
C VAL A 50 7.26 -0.59 -3.05
N ARG A 51 8.31 -0.86 -3.83
CA ARG A 51 8.42 -2.03 -4.73
C ARG A 51 9.82 -2.64 -4.69
N GLY A 52 9.95 -3.86 -5.22
CA GLY A 52 11.22 -4.60 -5.23
C GLY A 52 11.80 -4.74 -3.82
N ALA A 53 13.12 -4.55 -3.69
CA ALA A 53 13.85 -4.67 -2.41
C ALA A 53 13.45 -3.62 -1.35
N ALA A 54 12.74 -2.53 -1.72
CA ALA A 54 12.26 -1.56 -0.74
C ALA A 54 11.19 -2.16 0.19
N ARG A 55 10.43 -3.16 -0.27
CA ARG A 55 9.43 -3.87 0.54
C ARG A 55 10.07 -4.61 1.71
N GLU A 56 11.25 -5.18 1.53
CA GLU A 56 12.01 -5.83 2.60
C GLU A 56 12.41 -4.83 3.69
N ARG A 57 12.85 -3.63 3.29
CA ARG A 57 13.18 -2.56 4.25
C ARG A 57 11.94 -2.10 5.03
N LEU A 58 10.80 -1.94 4.34
CA LEU A 58 9.53 -1.61 4.99
C LEU A 58 9.09 -2.71 5.97
N GLY A 59 9.24 -3.98 5.60
CA GLY A 59 8.95 -5.11 6.47
C GLY A 59 9.78 -5.10 7.76
N LYS A 60 11.09 -4.80 7.66
CA LYS A 60 11.94 -4.64 8.85
C LYS A 60 11.42 -3.55 9.79
N LEU A 61 11.03 -2.40 9.24
CA LEU A 61 10.44 -1.30 10.02
C LEU A 61 9.14 -1.72 10.72
N PHE A 62 8.30 -2.54 10.08
CA PHE A 62 7.10 -3.08 10.73
C PHE A 62 7.44 -3.96 11.93
N ALA A 63 8.39 -4.87 11.79
CA ALA A 63 8.83 -5.74 12.89
C ALA A 63 9.50 -4.96 14.03
N GLU A 64 10.36 -3.98 13.69
CA GLU A 64 11.00 -3.09 14.68
C GLU A 64 9.97 -2.28 15.45
N HIS A 65 9.00 -1.69 14.76
CA HIS A 65 7.90 -0.97 15.40
C HIS A 65 7.10 -1.91 16.32
N ALA A 66 6.74 -3.10 15.83
CA ALA A 66 5.98 -4.08 16.59
C ALA A 66 6.70 -4.49 17.89
N ARG A 67 8.01 -4.77 17.83
CA ARG A 67 8.83 -5.09 19.01
C ARG A 67 8.87 -3.94 20.01
N ARG A 68 8.93 -2.69 19.54
CA ARG A 68 8.96 -1.51 20.42
C ARG A 68 7.64 -1.30 21.15
N VAL A 69 6.50 -1.49 20.48
CA VAL A 69 5.18 -1.29 21.09
C VAL A 69 4.66 -2.50 21.86
N ARG A 70 5.17 -3.70 21.52
CA ARG A 70 4.83 -4.98 22.15
C ARG A 70 6.11 -5.83 22.36
N PRO A 71 6.89 -5.54 23.40
CA PRO A 71 8.16 -6.23 23.68
C PRO A 71 8.00 -7.74 23.93
N GLU A 72 6.81 -8.19 24.31
CA GLU A 72 6.46 -9.58 24.60
C GLU A 72 6.24 -10.46 23.36
N LEU A 73 6.25 -9.87 22.15
CA LEU A 73 6.03 -10.63 20.92
C LEU A 73 7.15 -11.68 20.70
N SER A 74 6.73 -12.89 20.35
CA SER A 74 7.64 -13.94 19.93
C SER A 74 8.35 -13.59 18.61
N ALA A 75 9.49 -14.23 18.36
CA ALA A 75 10.21 -14.08 17.09
C ALA A 75 9.32 -14.41 15.87
N GLU A 76 8.48 -15.44 16.00
CA GLU A 76 7.51 -15.81 14.96
C GLU A 76 6.46 -14.70 14.72
N ALA A 77 5.97 -14.05 15.79
CA ALA A 77 5.04 -12.95 15.66
C ALA A 77 5.69 -11.73 14.98
N LEU A 78 6.95 -11.42 15.30
CA LEU A 78 7.70 -10.37 14.64
C LEU A 78 7.95 -10.68 13.16
N GLU A 79 8.21 -11.93 12.81
CA GLU A 79 8.34 -12.35 11.41
C GLU A 79 7.02 -12.20 10.66
N ARG A 80 5.88 -12.53 11.28
CA ARG A 80 4.55 -12.28 10.69
C ARG A 80 4.29 -10.81 10.42
N GLU A 81 4.81 -9.89 11.25
CA GLU A 81 4.76 -8.45 10.99
C GLU A 81 5.65 -8.06 9.81
N ARG A 82 6.87 -8.60 9.78
CA ARG A 82 7.85 -8.33 8.71
C ARG A 82 7.31 -8.69 7.33
N VAL A 83 6.75 -9.88 7.18
CA VAL A 83 6.27 -10.39 5.89
C VAL A 83 5.02 -9.67 5.38
N LYS A 84 4.34 -8.85 6.19
CA LYS A 84 3.17 -8.06 5.73
C LYS A 84 3.52 -7.17 4.54
N ALA A 85 4.70 -6.56 4.54
CA ALA A 85 5.17 -5.71 3.45
C ALA A 85 5.46 -6.49 2.14
N LEU A 86 5.55 -7.82 2.21
CA LEU A 86 5.89 -8.68 1.07
C LEU A 86 4.66 -9.32 0.41
N ARG A 87 3.46 -9.16 0.98
CA ARG A 87 2.21 -9.78 0.50
C ARG A 87 1.67 -9.19 -0.81
N ALA A 88 2.26 -8.09 -1.27
CA ALA A 88 1.89 -7.43 -2.52
C ALA A 88 3.14 -7.09 -3.32
N PRO A 89 3.10 -7.15 -4.67
CA PRO A 89 4.24 -6.75 -5.53
C PRO A 89 4.56 -5.26 -5.42
N LEU A 90 3.55 -4.45 -5.09
CA LEU A 90 3.64 -3.00 -4.93
C LEU A 90 2.77 -2.57 -3.73
N ILE A 91 3.31 -1.65 -2.92
CA ILE A 91 2.55 -0.89 -1.92
C ILE A 91 2.60 0.59 -2.30
N VAL A 92 1.43 1.23 -2.38
CA VAL A 92 1.32 2.69 -2.51
C VAL A 92 1.03 3.25 -1.13
N VAL A 93 2.00 3.95 -0.55
CA VAL A 93 1.80 4.70 0.70
C VAL A 93 1.29 6.09 0.34
N VAL A 94 0.23 6.53 1.02
CA VAL A 94 -0.34 7.87 0.88
C VAL A 94 -0.03 8.64 2.16
N GLY A 95 0.74 9.71 2.05
CA GLY A 95 0.93 10.70 3.11
C GLY A 95 -0.01 11.89 2.91
N ALA A 96 -0.52 12.43 4.01
CA ALA A 96 -1.22 13.71 4.03
C ALA A 96 -0.29 14.78 4.62
N GLU A 97 -0.16 15.91 3.94
CA GLU A 97 0.67 17.06 4.36
C GLU A 97 -0.17 18.34 4.42
#